data_AF-B8IAL7-F1
#
_entry.id   AF-B8IAL7-F1
#
_cell.length_a   1.000
_cell.length_b   1.000
_cell.length_c   1.000
_cell.angle_alpha   90.00
_cell.angle_beta   90.00
_cell.angle_gamma   90.00
#
_symmetry.space_group_name_H-M   'P 1'
#
loop_
_entity.id
_entity.type
_entity.pdbx_description
1 polymer ?
#
loop_
_entity_poly.entity_id
_entity_poly.type
_entity_poly.pdbx_seq_one_letter_code
_entity_poly.pdbx_strand_id
1 'polypeptide(L)'
;MVQAMVSYGIRQEEIATALGISTVTLRKHFRRELDVGETLANAAVANALFKAATGGGPQKVTAQIFWLKTRAKWKEPPREVSGPNGAPITTATIDLKRLSDEQLKALEAIFGDLAGGSGGHDGGAPGGEGEAGA
;
A
#
# COMPACT_ATOMS: atom_id res chain seq x y z
N MET A 1 8.01 29.76 0.09
CA MET A 1 6.62 29.25 0.12
C MET A 1 6.37 28.22 -0.98
N VAL A 2 6.54 28.57 -2.27
CA VAL A 2 6.36 27.63 -3.40
C VAL A 2 7.17 26.35 -3.26
N GLN A 3 8.48 26.47 -3.02
CA GLN A 3 9.36 25.31 -2.86
C GLN A 3 8.87 24.33 -1.78
N ALA A 4 8.43 24.84 -0.64
CA ALA A 4 7.92 23.99 0.45
C ALA A 4 6.64 23.24 0.03
N MET A 5 5.71 23.92 -0.63
CA MET A 5 4.48 23.29 -1.13
C MET A 5 4.78 22.19 -2.18
N VAL A 6 5.76 22.42 -3.06
CA VAL A 6 6.26 21.41 -4.01
C VAL A 6 6.91 20.26 -3.26
N SER A 7 7.77 20.56 -2.28
CA SER A 7 8.41 19.58 -1.40
C SER A 7 7.40 18.74 -0.61
N TYR A 8 6.19 19.27 -0.35
CA TYR A 8 5.09 18.53 0.27
C TYR A 8 4.21 17.77 -0.72
N GLY A 9 4.34 18.06 -2.02
CA GLY A 9 3.74 17.26 -3.10
C GLY A 9 2.40 17.80 -3.55
N ILE A 10 2.13 19.05 -3.19
CA ILE A 10 0.94 19.78 -3.60
C ILE A 10 1.04 20.03 -5.11
N ARG A 11 -0.06 19.83 -5.83
CA ARG A 11 -0.08 20.00 -7.29
C ARG A 11 0.10 21.47 -7.66
N GLN A 12 0.70 21.74 -8.81
CA GLN A 12 1.00 23.12 -9.22
C GLN A 12 -0.27 23.97 -9.35
N GLU A 13 -1.39 23.38 -9.71
CA GLU A 13 -2.71 24.03 -9.79
C GLU A 13 -3.20 24.50 -8.42
N GLU A 14 -3.02 23.66 -7.39
CA GLU A 14 -3.40 23.96 -6.01
C GLU A 14 -2.46 25.01 -5.41
N ILE A 15 -1.17 24.93 -5.72
CA ILE A 15 -0.18 25.96 -5.36
C ILE A 15 -0.54 27.30 -5.99
N ALA A 16 -0.86 27.32 -7.29
CA ALA A 16 -1.25 28.53 -7.99
C ALA A 16 -2.53 29.14 -7.41
N THR A 17 -3.52 28.31 -7.09
CA THR A 17 -4.77 28.69 -6.43
C THR A 17 -4.50 29.29 -5.04
N ALA A 18 -3.68 28.63 -4.23
CA ALA A 18 -3.32 29.11 -2.89
C ALA A 18 -2.57 30.45 -2.90
N LEU A 19 -1.90 30.77 -4.01
CA LEU A 19 -1.16 32.02 -4.22
C LEU A 19 -1.96 33.09 -4.97
N GLY A 20 -3.17 32.78 -5.44
CA GLY A 20 -3.98 33.70 -6.24
C GLY A 20 -3.36 34.06 -7.59
N ILE A 21 -2.52 33.19 -8.17
CA ILE A 21 -1.85 33.43 -9.46
C ILE A 21 -2.24 32.37 -10.49
N SER A 22 -2.00 32.66 -11.77
CA SER A 22 -2.15 31.65 -12.82
C SER A 22 -1.04 30.60 -12.74
N THR A 23 -1.31 29.37 -13.19
CA THR A 23 -0.30 28.31 -13.28
C THR A 23 0.84 28.67 -14.25
N VAL A 24 0.56 29.48 -15.26
CA VAL A 24 1.58 30.00 -16.20
C VAL A 24 2.53 30.95 -15.46
N THR A 25 2.00 31.86 -14.65
CA THR A 25 2.79 32.77 -13.79
C THR A 25 3.64 31.96 -12.81
N LEU A 26 3.07 30.93 -12.18
CA LEU A 26 3.80 30.04 -11.28
C LEU A 26 5.00 29.40 -11.97
N ARG A 27 4.81 28.81 -13.16
CA ARG A 27 5.90 28.19 -13.92
C ARG A 27 6.95 29.18 -14.41
N LYS A 28 6.56 30.42 -14.74
CA LYS A 28 7.48 31.45 -15.24
C LYS A 28 8.40 31.99 -14.14
N HIS A 29 7.86 32.22 -12.94
CA HIS A 29 8.58 32.91 -11.88
C HIS A 29 9.19 31.98 -10.83
N PHE A 30 8.67 30.76 -10.69
CA PHE A 30 9.13 29.80 -9.67
C PHE A 30 9.65 28.50 -10.29
N ARG A 31 10.19 28.57 -11.52
CA ARG A 31 10.63 27.38 -12.25
C ARG A 31 11.64 26.57 -11.46
N ARG A 32 12.62 27.25 -10.87
CA ARG A 32 13.66 26.63 -10.07
C ARG A 32 13.06 25.87 -8.90
N GLU A 33 12.16 26.49 -8.14
CA GLU A 33 11.50 25.89 -6.97
C GLU A 33 10.68 24.65 -7.34
N LEU A 34 9.99 24.69 -8.49
CA LEU A 34 9.26 23.55 -9.03
C LEU A 34 10.20 22.40 -9.41
N ASP A 35 11.33 22.72 -10.04
CA ASP A 35 12.29 21.73 -10.53
C ASP A 35 13.11 21.09 -9.40
N VAL A 36 13.46 21.85 -8.35
CA VAL A 36 14.32 21.35 -7.25
C VAL A 36 13.55 20.89 -6.02
N GLY A 37 12.27 21.26 -5.87
CA GLY A 37 11.52 21.07 -4.63
C GLY A 37 11.41 19.61 -4.20
N GLU A 38 11.17 18.70 -5.14
CA GLU A 38 11.10 17.27 -4.88
C GLU A 38 12.48 16.70 -4.51
N THR A 39 13.51 17.03 -5.29
CA THR A 39 14.89 16.57 -5.08
C THR A 39 15.41 16.98 -3.70
N LEU A 40 15.19 18.23 -3.30
CA LEU A 40 15.62 18.72 -1.99
C LEU A 40 14.86 18.08 -0.83
N ALA A 41 13.56 17.80 -1.01
CA ALA A 41 12.78 17.08 0.00
C ALA A 41 13.28 15.64 0.17
N ASN A 42 13.53 14.95 -0.94
CA ASN A 42 14.05 13.58 -0.91
C ASN A 42 15.45 13.53 -0.27
N ALA A 43 16.33 14.48 -0.60
CA ALA A 43 17.65 14.58 0.02
C ALA A 43 17.59 14.84 1.54
N ALA A 44 16.66 15.70 1.99
CA ALA A 44 16.48 15.98 3.41
C ALA A 44 16.02 14.73 4.20
N VAL A 45 15.06 13.98 3.65
CA VAL A 45 14.57 12.73 4.27
C VAL A 45 15.66 11.65 4.24
N ALA A 46 16.40 11.53 3.15
CA ALA A 46 17.53 10.59 3.04
C ALA A 46 18.62 10.88 4.08
N ASN A 47 18.98 12.16 4.27
CA ASN A 47 19.94 12.56 5.30
C ASN A 47 19.45 12.23 6.72
N ALA A 48 18.15 12.45 7.00
CA ALA A 48 17.56 12.09 8.29
C ALA A 48 17.62 10.57 8.54
N LEU A 49 17.29 9.76 7.53
CA LEU A 49 17.36 8.30 7.63
C LEU A 49 18.80 7.81 7.79
N PHE A 50 19.74 8.40 7.06
CA PHE A 50 21.16 8.11 7.21
C PHE A 50 21.62 8.35 8.65
N LYS A 51 21.32 9.52 9.22
CA LYS A 51 21.66 9.84 10.61
C LYS A 51 21.02 8.87 11.60
N ALA A 52 19.77 8.49 11.39
CA ALA A 52 19.10 7.49 12.21
C ALA A 52 19.79 6.12 12.12
N ALA A 53 20.27 5.74 10.94
CA ALA A 53 20.98 4.48 10.72
C ALA A 53 22.42 4.47 11.27
N THR A 54 23.13 5.61 11.29
CA THR A 54 24.56 5.68 11.66
C THR A 54 24.85 6.10 13.11
N GLY A 55 23.84 6.22 13.97
CA GLY A 55 24.05 6.60 15.38
C GLY A 55 22.95 7.43 16.04
N GLY A 56 21.86 7.72 15.32
CA GLY A 56 20.65 8.31 15.91
C GLY A 56 19.75 7.27 16.57
N GLY A 57 18.97 7.68 17.59
CA GLY A 57 17.91 6.84 18.14
C GLY A 57 16.77 6.58 17.13
N PRO A 58 15.89 5.59 17.36
CA PRO A 58 14.95 5.02 16.38
C PRO A 58 13.78 5.93 15.96
N GLN A 59 13.82 7.23 16.27
CA GLN A 59 12.65 8.08 16.07
C GLN A 59 12.43 8.39 14.59
N LYS A 60 11.20 8.14 14.11
CA LYS A 60 10.67 8.50 12.78
C LYS A 60 11.26 7.72 11.58
N VAL A 61 11.99 6.62 11.82
CA VAL A 61 12.57 5.76 10.76
C VAL A 61 11.49 5.22 9.81
N THR A 62 10.37 4.71 10.34
CA THR A 62 9.27 4.17 9.51
C THR A 62 8.72 5.21 8.53
N ALA A 63 8.52 6.45 8.97
CA ALA A 63 8.03 7.53 8.12
C ALA A 63 9.05 7.91 7.03
N GLN A 64 10.34 7.91 7.37
CA GLN A 64 11.43 8.18 6.42
C GLN A 64 11.55 7.07 5.36
N ILE A 65 11.50 5.80 5.77
CA ILE A 65 11.49 4.65 4.86
C ILE A 65 10.27 4.72 3.94
N PHE A 66 9.08 4.95 4.51
CA PHE A 66 7.85 5.10 3.75
C PHE A 66 7.96 6.21 2.70
N TRP A 67 8.48 7.38 3.07
CA TRP A 67 8.69 8.50 2.15
C TRP A 67 9.63 8.14 0.99
N LEU A 68 10.80 7.55 1.29
CA LEU A 68 11.77 7.23 0.23
C LEU A 68 11.24 6.13 -0.71
N LYS A 69 10.48 5.15 -0.19
CA LYS A 69 9.84 4.13 -1.03
C LYS A 69 8.73 4.69 -1.90
N THR A 70 7.82 5.46 -1.32
CA THR A 70 6.60 5.90 -2.03
C THR A 70 6.82 7.13 -2.89
N ARG A 71 7.59 8.09 -2.41
CA ARG A 71 7.73 9.40 -3.04
C ARG A 71 9.03 9.56 -3.79
N ALA A 72 10.16 9.17 -3.21
CA ALA A 72 11.43 9.13 -3.95
C ALA A 72 11.50 7.95 -4.92
N LYS A 73 10.53 7.02 -4.86
CA LYS A 73 10.41 5.82 -5.70
C LYS A 73 11.62 4.90 -5.59
N TRP A 74 12.31 4.93 -4.44
CA TRP A 74 13.44 4.05 -4.18
C TRP A 74 12.94 2.66 -3.85
N LYS A 75 13.37 1.69 -4.63
CA LYS A 75 12.97 0.29 -4.50
C LYS A 75 14.19 -0.60 -4.61
N GLU A 76 14.12 -1.73 -3.93
CA GLU A 76 15.07 -2.81 -4.13
C GLU A 76 15.01 -3.30 -5.59
N PRO A 77 16.11 -3.80 -6.15
CA PRO A 77 16.07 -4.47 -7.44
C PRO A 77 15.11 -5.67 -7.37
N PRO A 78 14.41 -6.00 -8.47
CA PRO A 78 13.56 -7.17 -8.50
C PRO A 78 14.37 -8.41 -8.14
N ARG A 79 13.85 -9.20 -7.19
CA ARG A 79 14.43 -10.48 -6.83
C ARG A 79 13.88 -11.55 -7.77
N GLU A 80 14.76 -12.38 -8.32
CA GLU A 80 14.34 -13.58 -9.04
C GLU A 80 13.62 -14.52 -8.07
N VAL A 81 12.41 -14.94 -8.45
CA VAL A 81 11.66 -15.99 -7.77
C VAL A 81 11.61 -17.18 -8.71
N SER A 82 12.45 -18.17 -8.45
CA SER A 82 12.55 -19.41 -9.20
C SER A 82 12.44 -20.62 -8.28
N GLY A 83 12.14 -21.78 -8.87
CA GLY A 83 12.17 -23.07 -8.19
C GLY A 83 13.58 -23.48 -7.80
N PRO A 84 13.73 -24.65 -7.14
CA PRO A 84 15.02 -25.16 -6.72
C PRO A 84 16.03 -25.15 -7.87
N ASN A 85 17.22 -24.59 -7.62
CA ASN A 85 18.30 -24.44 -8.61
C ASN A 85 17.90 -23.67 -9.90
N GLY A 86 17.01 -22.69 -9.81
CA GLY A 86 16.59 -21.88 -10.96
C GLY A 86 15.56 -22.57 -11.86
N ALA A 87 15.00 -23.70 -11.42
CA ALA A 87 13.96 -24.41 -12.15
C ALA A 87 12.66 -23.58 -12.25
N PRO A 88 11.77 -23.87 -13.22
CA PRO A 88 10.42 -23.31 -13.22
C PRO A 88 9.69 -23.59 -11.90
N ILE A 89 8.91 -22.62 -11.41
CA ILE A 89 8.03 -22.84 -10.27
C ILE A 89 6.98 -23.87 -10.68
N THR A 90 6.96 -25.02 -10.00
CA THR A 90 5.96 -26.05 -10.21
C THR A 90 4.72 -25.72 -9.38
N THR A 91 3.60 -25.43 -10.04
CA THR A 91 2.29 -25.36 -9.40
C THR A 91 1.60 -26.70 -9.56
N ALA A 92 1.40 -27.43 -8.47
CA ALA A 92 0.58 -28.64 -8.48
C ALA A 92 -0.90 -28.23 -8.45
N THR A 93 -1.61 -28.39 -9.56
CA THR A 93 -3.07 -28.27 -9.57
C THR A 93 -3.64 -29.51 -8.90
N ILE A 94 -4.20 -29.36 -7.70
CA ILE A 94 -4.85 -30.45 -6.97
C ILE A 94 -6.32 -30.50 -7.37
N ASP A 95 -6.76 -31.59 -8.01
CA ASP A 95 -8.17 -31.82 -8.30
C ASP A 95 -8.86 -32.45 -7.09
N LEU A 96 -9.54 -31.61 -6.31
CA LEU A 96 -10.24 -32.01 -5.09
C LEU A 96 -11.39 -32.99 -5.35
N LYS A 97 -11.94 -33.04 -6.58
CA LYS A 97 -13.07 -33.93 -6.91
C LYS A 97 -12.65 -35.38 -7.07
N ARG A 98 -11.34 -35.65 -7.15
CA ARG A 98 -10.77 -36.99 -7.34
C ARG A 98 -10.19 -37.58 -6.05
N LEU A 99 -10.30 -36.87 -4.93
CA LEU A 99 -9.88 -37.35 -3.63
C LEU A 99 -10.94 -38.29 -3.03
N SER A 100 -10.50 -39.29 -2.27
CA SER A 100 -11.41 -40.11 -1.47
C SER A 100 -11.94 -39.36 -0.26
N ASP A 101 -13.04 -39.83 0.31
CA ASP A 101 -13.62 -39.24 1.54
C ASP A 101 -12.63 -39.25 2.71
N GLU A 102 -11.75 -40.26 2.80
CA GLU A 102 -10.70 -40.32 3.81
C GLU A 102 -9.63 -39.24 3.59
N GLN A 103 -9.23 -39.01 2.34
CA GLN A 103 -8.28 -37.95 1.99
C GLN A 103 -8.88 -36.56 2.22
N LEU A 104 -10.18 -36.41 1.98
CA LEU A 104 -10.91 -35.16 2.23
C LEU A 104 -11.03 -34.87 3.74
N LYS A 105 -11.36 -35.89 4.55
CA LYS A 105 -11.36 -35.78 6.02
C LYS A 105 -9.97 -35.47 6.58
N ALA A 106 -8.92 -36.06 6.02
CA ALA A 106 -7.56 -35.76 6.42
C ALA A 106 -7.18 -34.30 6.09
N LEU A 107 -7.64 -33.79 4.94
CA LEU A 107 -7.44 -32.38 4.57
C LEU A 107 -8.23 -31.44 5.49
N GLU A 108 -9.47 -31.78 5.82
CA GLU A 108 -10.32 -31.06 6.76
C GLU A 108 -9.71 -31.02 8.17
N ALA A 109 -9.10 -32.10 8.64
CA ALA A 109 -8.42 -32.12 9.94
C ALA A 109 -7.21 -31.16 10.00
N ILE A 110 -6.58 -30.86 8.86
CA ILE A 110 -5.41 -29.97 8.79
C ILE A 110 -5.85 -28.50 8.63
N PHE A 111 -6.90 -28.23 7.85
CA PHE A 111 -7.29 -26.88 7.44
C PHE A 111 -8.68 -26.43 7.90
N GLY A 112 -9.45 -27.28 8.57
CA GLY A 112 -10.84 -27.02 8.97
C GLY A 112 -11.00 -25.77 9.81
N ASP A 113 -10.09 -25.54 10.76
CA ASP A 113 -10.07 -24.35 11.60
C ASP A 113 -9.78 -23.06 10.80
N LEU A 114 -9.07 -23.15 9.66
CA LEU A 114 -8.83 -22.00 8.77
C LEU A 114 -10.02 -21.71 7.84
N ALA A 115 -10.81 -22.72 7.49
CA ALA A 115 -12.02 -22.55 6.68
C ALA A 115 -13.17 -21.93 7.49
N GLY A 116 -13.14 -22.08 8.82
CA GLY A 116 -14.10 -21.54 9.79
C GLY A 116 -13.90 -20.05 10.12
N GLY A 117 -13.67 -19.20 9.12
CA GLY A 117 -13.88 -17.76 9.28
C GLY A 117 -15.39 -17.51 9.40
N SER A 118 -15.85 -17.14 10.59
CA SER A 118 -17.24 -16.88 10.95
C SER A 118 -17.93 -15.86 10.02
N GLY A 119 -18.45 -16.32 8.88
CA GLY A 119 -19.41 -15.61 8.05
C GLY A 119 -20.81 -15.84 8.60
N GLY A 120 -21.16 -15.15 9.68
CA GLY A 120 -22.54 -15.10 10.17
C GLY A 120 -23.39 -14.29 9.19
N HIS A 121 -24.11 -14.98 8.30
CA HIS A 121 -25.25 -14.40 7.59
C HIS A 121 -26.38 -15.44 7.45
N ASP A 122 -27.24 -15.40 8.46
CA ASP A 122 -28.72 -15.44 8.47
C ASP A 122 -29.46 -16.20 7.36
N GLY A 123 -30.30 -17.14 7.78
CA GLY A 123 -31.22 -17.86 6.90
C GLY A 123 -32.50 -18.38 7.57
N GLY A 124 -33.09 -17.61 8.49
CA GLY A 124 -34.34 -17.98 9.18
C GLY A 124 -35.48 -16.99 8.96
N ALA A 125 -36.19 -17.13 7.84
CA ALA A 125 -37.58 -16.64 7.66
C ALA A 125 -38.37 -17.77 6.98
N PRO A 126 -39.70 -17.95 7.15
CA PRO A 126 -40.69 -16.87 7.32
C PRO A 126 -41.91 -17.18 8.24
N GLY A 127 -42.79 -16.18 8.43
CA GLY A 127 -44.25 -16.40 8.51
C GLY A 127 -44.98 -15.94 9.78
N GLY A 128 -45.92 -15.00 9.62
CA GLY A 128 -46.94 -14.67 10.62
C GLY A 128 -47.57 -13.29 10.44
N GLU A 129 -48.65 -13.22 9.65
CA GLU A 129 -49.50 -12.05 9.43
C GLU A 129 -50.40 -11.68 10.64
N GLY A 130 -50.88 -10.44 10.67
CA GLY A 130 -51.92 -9.90 11.58
C GLY A 130 -51.34 -8.96 12.65
N GLU A 131 -51.81 -7.74 12.90
CA GLU A 131 -53.13 -7.15 12.75
C GLU A 131 -53.02 -5.61 12.80
N ALA A 132 -54.01 -4.91 12.25
CA ALA A 132 -54.08 -3.46 12.10
C ALA A 132 -54.76 -2.75 13.29
N GLY A 133 -54.51 -1.44 13.41
CA GLY A 133 -55.33 -0.46 14.17
C GLY A 133 -54.63 0.05 15.43
N ALA A 134 -54.65 1.34 15.77
CA ALA A 134 -55.24 2.54 15.20
C ALA A 134 -54.39 3.75 15.62
#